data_AF-A0A2G2XJ41-F1
#
_entry.id   AF-A0A2G2XJ41-F1
#
_cell.length_a   1.000
_cell.length_b   1.000
_cell.length_c   1.000
_cell.angle_alpha   90.00
_cell.angle_beta   90.00
_cell.angle_gamma   90.00
#
_symmetry.space_group_name_H-M   'P 1'
#
loop_
_entity.id
_entity.type
_entity.pdbx_description
1 polymer ?
#
loop_
_entity_poly.entity_id
_entity_poly.type
_entity_poly.pdbx_seq_one_letter_code
_entity_poly.pdbx_strand_id
1 'polypeptide(L)'
;MNFSSNMAEIYKVTFYGDQIGVTVTKDATVVNEWILQTMHIHGGGLVGLDIEWLPCFNPEENHPVALLQLCVERRCLLFQLLHKDAIPVFFVNFLRDPNFKFVGVGVKGDAEKLLRDHRLFVVNTLDLNGLALSVYGEEVYGEDGIEENGERGAWESDGEAIECNTE
;
A
#
# COMPACT_ATOMS: atom_id res chain seq x y z
N MET A 1 -25.62 23.90 12.36
CA MET A 1 -24.58 22.93 12.73
C MET A 1 -23.59 22.88 11.58
N ASN A 2 -22.38 23.41 11.76
CA ASN A 2 -21.34 23.38 10.73
C ASN A 2 -20.49 22.14 10.96
N PHE A 3 -20.75 21.05 10.23
CA PHE A 3 -19.80 19.96 10.07
C PHE A 3 -19.10 20.15 8.73
N SER A 4 -18.09 21.02 8.71
CA SER A 4 -17.08 20.95 7.64
C SER A 4 -15.96 20.07 8.17
N SER A 5 -16.21 18.75 8.30
CA SER A 5 -15.12 17.80 8.32
C SER A 5 -14.53 17.82 6.91
N ASN A 6 -13.29 18.26 6.76
CA ASN A 6 -12.58 18.07 5.50
C ASN A 6 -12.55 16.57 5.20
N MET A 7 -13.15 16.17 4.08
CA MET A 7 -13.26 14.77 3.66
C MET A 7 -11.89 14.19 3.29
N ALA A 8 -10.93 15.06 2.95
CA ALA A 8 -9.56 14.72 2.61
C ALA A 8 -8.60 15.83 2.99
N GLU A 9 -7.34 15.47 3.19
CA GLU A 9 -6.21 16.39 3.26
C GLU A 9 -5.36 16.22 2.01
N ILE A 10 -5.03 17.33 1.34
CA ILE A 10 -4.28 17.33 0.08
C ILE A 10 -2.92 17.98 0.29
N TYR A 11 -1.87 17.25 -0.06
CA TYR A 11 -0.49 17.69 0.06
C TYR A 11 0.22 17.68 -1.29
N LYS A 12 1.25 18.51 -1.42
CA LYS A 12 2.22 18.44 -2.51
C LYS A 12 3.60 18.18 -1.90
N VAL A 13 4.17 17.02 -2.23
CA VAL A 13 5.48 16.60 -1.77
C VAL A 13 6.47 16.76 -2.93
N THR A 14 7.62 17.37 -2.67
CA THR A 14 8.69 17.47 -3.67
C THR A 14 9.66 16.31 -3.49
N PHE A 15 9.88 15.53 -4.55
CA PHE A 15 10.79 14.38 -4.54
C PHE A 15 11.65 14.42 -5.82
N TYR A 16 12.97 14.49 -5.67
CA TYR A 16 13.92 14.69 -6.78
C TYR A 16 13.55 15.80 -7.79
N GLY A 17 12.89 16.87 -7.32
CA GLY A 17 12.45 17.99 -8.16
C GLY A 17 11.07 17.82 -8.79
N ASP A 18 10.47 16.64 -8.69
CA ASP A 18 9.09 16.40 -9.11
C ASP A 18 8.10 16.73 -7.99
N GLN A 19 6.93 17.25 -8.35
CA GLN A 19 5.81 17.45 -7.44
C GLN A 19 4.87 16.24 -7.48
N ILE A 20 4.72 15.59 -6.33
CA ILE A 20 3.80 14.47 -6.10
C ILE A 20 2.59 14.99 -5.33
N GLY A 21 1.40 14.79 -5.88
CA GLY A 21 0.14 15.10 -5.20
C GLY A 21 -0.27 13.94 -4.29
N VAL A 22 -0.43 14.19 -3.00
CA VAL A 22 -0.81 13.18 -2.02
C VAL A 22 -2.19 13.51 -1.47
N THR A 23 -3.11 12.55 -1.57
CA THR A 23 -4.46 12.62 -0.98
C THR A 23 -4.51 11.71 0.24
N VAL A 24 -4.73 12.27 1.43
CA VAL A 24 -4.93 11.52 2.66
C VAL A 24 -6.40 11.54 3.02
N THR A 25 -7.01 10.37 3.20
CA THR A 25 -8.43 10.31 3.50
C THR A 25 -8.82 9.01 4.19
N LYS A 26 -9.94 9.06 4.91
CA LYS A 26 -10.69 7.91 5.41
C LYS A 26 -12.05 7.76 4.72
N ASP A 27 -12.38 8.66 3.80
CA ASP A 27 -13.71 8.81 3.22
C ASP A 27 -13.84 8.03 1.91
N ALA A 28 -14.85 7.17 1.85
CA ALA A 28 -15.15 6.31 0.72
C ALA A 28 -15.43 7.09 -0.58
N THR A 29 -16.05 8.27 -0.48
CA THR A 29 -16.36 9.10 -1.66
C THR A 29 -15.07 9.65 -2.27
N VAL A 30 -14.16 10.15 -1.43
CA VAL A 30 -12.85 10.65 -1.88
C VAL A 30 -12.02 9.53 -2.52
N VAL A 31 -12.00 8.34 -1.92
CA VAL A 31 -11.31 7.17 -2.50
C VAL A 31 -11.89 6.83 -3.88
N ASN A 32 -13.22 6.78 -4.02
CA ASN A 32 -13.86 6.54 -5.32
C ASN A 32 -13.48 7.60 -6.37
N GLU A 33 -13.54 8.88 -6.00
CA GLU A 33 -13.19 9.98 -6.90
C GLU A 33 -11.73 9.89 -7.35
N TRP A 34 -10.82 9.60 -6.43
CA TRP A 34 -9.40 9.42 -6.75
C TRP A 34 -9.21 8.28 -7.76
N ILE A 35 -9.86 7.13 -7.54
CA ILE A 35 -9.76 5.95 -8.41
C ILE A 35 -10.34 6.24 -9.80
N LEU A 36 -11.53 6.84 -9.89
CA LEU A 36 -12.15 7.17 -11.16
C LEU A 36 -11.29 8.12 -11.99
N GLN A 37 -10.68 9.13 -11.35
CA GLN A 37 -9.75 10.02 -12.02
C GLN A 37 -8.50 9.30 -12.50
N THR A 38 -7.91 8.42 -11.67
CA THR A 38 -6.73 7.62 -12.04
C THR A 38 -7.05 6.71 -13.23
N MET A 39 -8.18 6.01 -13.22
CA MET A 39 -8.62 5.15 -14.32
C MET A 39 -8.88 5.96 -15.61
N HIS A 40 -9.47 7.15 -15.50
CA HIS A 40 -9.75 8.01 -16.65
C HIS A 40 -8.48 8.51 -17.35
N ILE A 41 -7.44 8.82 -16.58
CA ILE A 41 -6.19 9.36 -17.11
C ILE A 41 -5.30 8.25 -17.67
N HIS A 42 -5.23 7.08 -17.00
CA HIS A 42 -4.20 6.08 -17.29
C HIS A 42 -4.72 4.82 -17.99
N GLY A 43 -6.02 4.51 -17.99
CA GLY A 43 -6.62 3.38 -18.74
C GLY A 43 -6.13 1.97 -18.34
N GLY A 44 -5.15 1.87 -17.44
CA GLY A 44 -4.44 0.66 -17.00
C GLY A 44 -3.02 1.04 -16.57
N GLY A 45 -2.25 0.10 -16.01
CA GLY A 45 -0.83 0.31 -15.75
C GLY A 45 -0.33 -0.14 -14.39
N LEU A 46 0.84 0.39 -14.02
CA LEU A 46 1.53 0.07 -12.78
C LEU A 46 1.01 0.94 -11.63
N VAL A 47 0.72 0.31 -10.51
CA VAL A 47 0.27 0.96 -9.28
C VAL A 47 1.22 0.55 -8.18
N GLY A 48 1.97 1.51 -7.61
CA GLY A 48 2.72 1.25 -6.39
C GLY A 48 1.74 0.93 -5.27
N LEU A 49 1.99 -0.14 -4.52
CA LEU A 49 1.19 -0.55 -3.37
C LEU A 49 2.11 -0.79 -2.18
N ASP A 50 1.69 -0.27 -1.04
CA ASP A 50 2.35 -0.48 0.24
C ASP A 50 1.31 -0.34 1.38
N ILE A 51 1.56 -0.96 2.54
CA ILE A 51 0.65 -0.96 3.68
C ILE A 51 1.38 -0.78 5.02
N GLU A 52 0.71 -0.13 5.97
CA GLU A 52 1.26 0.09 7.31
C GLU A 52 0.34 -0.45 8.39
N TRP A 53 0.91 -1.07 9.42
CA TRP A 53 0.21 -1.57 10.60
C TRP A 53 1.08 -1.45 11.86
N LEU A 54 0.47 -1.56 13.03
CA LEU A 54 1.24 -1.54 14.28
C LEU A 54 2.07 -2.83 14.41
N PRO A 55 3.34 -2.71 14.84
CA PRO A 55 4.18 -3.88 15.08
C PRO A 55 3.61 -4.72 16.22
N CYS A 56 3.67 -6.04 16.06
CA CYS A 56 3.22 -6.98 17.08
C CYS A 56 4.41 -7.35 17.96
N PHE A 57 4.29 -7.12 19.28
CA PHE A 57 5.30 -7.57 20.26
C PHE A 57 4.93 -8.90 20.91
N ASN A 58 3.68 -9.33 20.73
CA ASN A 58 3.16 -10.60 21.23
C ASN A 58 2.51 -11.36 20.06
N PRO A 59 2.74 -12.68 19.91
CA PRO A 59 2.13 -13.48 18.82
C PRO A 59 0.59 -13.52 18.84
N GLU A 60 -0.02 -13.29 20.00
CA GLU A 60 -1.47 -13.22 20.17
C GLU A 60 -2.07 -11.88 19.70
N GLU A 61 -1.23 -10.85 19.52
CA GLU A 61 -1.67 -9.58 18.97
C GLU A 61 -1.75 -9.68 17.45
N ASN A 62 -2.90 -9.33 16.89
CA ASN A 62 -3.05 -9.14 15.45
C ASN A 62 -3.49 -7.70 15.19
N HIS A 63 -2.55 -6.89 14.74
CA HIS A 63 -2.83 -5.51 14.35
C HIS A 63 -3.26 -5.45 12.87
N PRO A 64 -4.52 -5.07 12.58
CA PRO A 64 -4.99 -4.99 11.21
C PRO A 64 -4.26 -3.88 10.46
N VAL A 65 -4.21 -3.97 9.13
CA VAL A 65 -3.71 -2.88 8.28
C VAL A 65 -4.38 -1.56 8.64
N ALA A 66 -3.58 -0.56 8.97
CA ALA A 66 -4.04 0.76 9.38
C ALA A 66 -4.07 1.76 8.22
N LEU A 67 -3.08 1.70 7.34
CA LEU A 67 -2.94 2.56 6.17
C LEU A 67 -2.69 1.71 4.93
N LEU A 68 -3.37 2.04 3.84
CA LEU A 68 -3.04 1.56 2.51
C LEU A 68 -2.54 2.73 1.67
N GLN A 69 -1.43 2.53 1.00
CA GLN A 69 -0.80 3.49 0.11
C GLN A 69 -0.94 3.00 -1.32
N LEU A 70 -1.42 3.85 -2.21
CA LEU A 70 -1.44 3.60 -3.65
C LEU A 70 -0.80 4.75 -4.39
N CYS A 71 0.10 4.45 -5.33
CA CYS A 71 0.78 5.44 -6.14
C CYS A 71 0.61 5.14 -7.63
N VAL A 72 0.18 6.14 -8.41
CA VAL A 72 0.15 6.09 -9.87
C VAL A 72 0.79 7.36 -10.40
N GLU A 73 1.91 7.21 -11.10
CA GLU A 73 2.76 8.31 -11.56
C GLU A 73 3.10 9.31 -10.45
N ARG A 74 2.54 10.52 -10.47
CA ARG A 74 2.80 11.61 -9.51
C ARG A 74 1.64 11.81 -8.54
N ARG A 75 0.82 10.79 -8.34
CA ARG A 75 -0.37 10.85 -7.48
C ARG A 75 -0.33 9.71 -6.49
N CYS A 76 -0.43 10.05 -5.20
CA CYS A 76 -0.58 9.07 -4.13
C CYS A 76 -1.93 9.22 -3.44
N LEU A 77 -2.49 8.08 -3.03
CA LEU A 77 -3.62 7.96 -2.11
C LEU A 77 -3.13 7.27 -0.84
N LEU A 78 -3.29 7.92 0.30
CA LEU A 78 -3.11 7.33 1.61
C LEU A 78 -4.50 7.10 2.21
N PHE A 79 -5.00 5.87 2.09
CA PHE A 79 -6.31 5.47 2.58
C PHE A 79 -6.20 4.92 4.00
N GLN A 80 -6.73 5.67 4.97
CA GLN A 80 -6.72 5.34 6.40
C GLN A 80 -7.73 4.23 6.72
N LEU A 81 -7.39 3.00 6.33
CA LEU A 81 -8.24 1.80 6.45
C LEU A 81 -8.76 1.54 7.87
N LEU A 82 -8.01 1.89 8.92
CA LEU A 82 -8.47 1.73 10.30
C LEU A 82 -9.61 2.68 10.68
N HIS A 83 -9.68 3.84 10.03
CA HIS A 83 -10.64 4.90 10.34
C HIS A 83 -11.71 5.10 9.27
N LYS A 84 -11.71 4.23 8.24
CA LYS A 84 -12.60 4.34 7.09
C LYS A 84 -14.07 4.37 7.51
N ASP A 85 -14.87 5.13 6.77
CA ASP A 85 -16.33 5.12 6.89
C ASP A 85 -16.95 3.92 6.13
N ALA A 86 -16.41 3.58 4.96
CA ALA A 86 -16.79 2.42 4.17
C ALA A 86 -15.66 1.97 3.24
N ILE A 87 -15.80 0.77 2.67
CA ILE A 87 -15.00 0.31 1.53
C ILE A 87 -15.82 0.53 0.25
N PRO A 88 -15.39 1.39 -0.67
CA PRO A 88 -16.12 1.62 -1.90
C PRO A 88 -16.10 0.41 -2.85
N VAL A 89 -17.21 0.13 -3.52
CA VAL A 89 -17.29 -0.98 -4.50
C VAL A 89 -16.36 -0.76 -5.69
N PHE A 90 -16.23 0.48 -6.20
CA PHE A 90 -15.31 0.74 -7.32
C PHE A 90 -13.84 0.53 -6.92
N PHE A 91 -13.49 0.86 -5.68
CA PHE A 91 -12.17 0.57 -5.14
C PHE A 91 -11.89 -0.94 -5.10
N VAL A 92 -12.85 -1.76 -4.66
CA VAL A 92 -12.72 -3.24 -4.71
C VAL A 92 -12.57 -3.74 -6.14
N ASN A 93 -13.34 -3.19 -7.09
CA ASN A 93 -13.23 -3.57 -8.49
C ASN A 93 -11.88 -3.18 -9.09
N PHE A 94 -11.34 -2.01 -8.73
CA PHE A 94 -10.03 -1.56 -9.15
C PHE A 94 -8.91 -2.51 -8.70
N LEU A 95 -8.91 -2.96 -7.44
CA LEU A 95 -7.95 -3.95 -6.95
C LEU A 95 -8.04 -5.32 -7.67
N ARG A 96 -9.21 -5.61 -8.25
CA ARG A 96 -9.51 -6.87 -8.96
C ARG A 96 -9.43 -6.75 -10.47
N ASP A 97 -9.11 -5.58 -11.00
CA ASP A 97 -9.04 -5.36 -12.44
C ASP A 97 -7.65 -5.82 -12.94
N PRO A 98 -7.58 -6.87 -13.80
CA PRO A 98 -6.32 -7.40 -14.29
C PRO A 98 -5.54 -6.43 -15.20
N ASN A 99 -6.16 -5.33 -15.65
CA ASN A 99 -5.48 -4.29 -16.42
C ASN A 99 -4.53 -3.43 -15.56
N PHE A 100 -4.65 -3.51 -14.23
CA PHE A 100 -3.73 -2.89 -13.29
C PHE A 100 -2.79 -3.94 -12.71
N LYS A 101 -1.53 -3.56 -12.52
CA LYS A 101 -0.52 -4.38 -11.89
C LYS A 101 0.03 -3.64 -10.69
N PHE A 102 -0.09 -4.25 -9.52
CA PHE A 102 0.31 -3.71 -8.25
C PHE A 102 1.75 -4.11 -7.95
N VAL A 103 2.62 -3.13 -7.73
CA VAL A 103 4.06 -3.32 -7.59
C VAL A 103 4.56 -2.78 -6.27
N GLY A 104 5.55 -3.46 -5.69
CA GLY A 104 6.20 -3.12 -4.43
C GLY A 104 7.23 -4.18 -4.07
N VAL A 105 7.99 -3.94 -3.00
CA VAL A 105 8.85 -4.96 -2.38
C VAL A 105 7.98 -5.69 -1.35
N GLY A 106 7.94 -7.02 -1.37
CA GLY A 106 7.08 -7.78 -0.44
C GLY A 106 5.57 -7.67 -0.75
N VAL A 107 5.19 -7.06 -1.88
CA VAL A 107 3.81 -6.69 -2.24
C VAL A 107 2.83 -7.87 -2.26
N LYS A 108 3.32 -9.09 -2.43
CA LYS A 108 2.48 -10.30 -2.32
C LYS A 108 2.02 -10.51 -0.87
N GLY A 109 2.91 -10.36 0.11
CA GLY A 109 2.57 -10.44 1.54
C GLY A 109 1.59 -9.34 1.93
N ASP A 110 1.76 -8.14 1.39
CA ASP A 110 0.83 -7.02 1.57
C ASP A 110 -0.58 -7.36 1.06
N ALA A 111 -0.68 -7.92 -0.14
CA ALA A 111 -1.94 -8.35 -0.73
C ALA A 111 -2.62 -9.44 0.11
N GLU A 112 -1.84 -10.41 0.63
CA GLU A 112 -2.35 -11.47 1.50
C GLU A 112 -2.86 -10.91 2.84
N LYS A 113 -2.14 -9.96 3.45
CA LYS A 113 -2.55 -9.27 4.68
C LYS A 113 -3.79 -8.39 4.46
N LEU A 114 -3.89 -7.68 3.34
CA LEU A 114 -5.09 -6.91 2.94
C LEU A 114 -6.32 -7.81 2.77
N LEU A 115 -6.15 -8.99 2.18
CA LEU A 115 -7.23 -9.97 2.03
C LEU A 115 -7.70 -10.48 3.39
N ARG A 116 -6.76 -10.84 4.27
CA ARG A 116 -7.07 -11.33 5.62
C ARG A 116 -7.77 -10.28 6.48
N ASP A 117 -7.21 -9.07 6.53
CA ASP A 117 -7.61 -8.05 7.50
C ASP A 117 -8.85 -7.26 7.02
N HIS A 118 -8.98 -7.04 5.70
CA HIS A 118 -10.03 -6.16 5.13
C HIS A 118 -10.84 -6.81 4.01
N ARG A 119 -10.60 -8.08 3.67
CA ARG A 119 -11.24 -8.80 2.54
C ARG A 119 -10.99 -8.12 1.19
N LEU A 120 -9.89 -7.39 1.08
CA LEU A 120 -9.47 -6.71 -0.14
C LEU A 120 -8.56 -7.65 -0.94
N PHE A 121 -9.09 -8.15 -2.07
CA PHE A 121 -8.34 -9.05 -2.95
C PHE A 121 -7.64 -8.24 -4.04
N VAL A 122 -6.31 -8.25 -4.04
CA VAL A 122 -5.46 -7.64 -5.06
C VAL A 122 -5.07 -8.71 -6.07
N VAL A 123 -5.55 -8.61 -7.31
CA VAL A 123 -5.52 -9.74 -8.25
C VAL A 123 -4.18 -9.95 -8.94
N ASN A 124 -3.43 -8.86 -9.19
CA ASN A 124 -2.28 -8.88 -10.10
C ASN A 124 -1.11 -8.14 -9.46
N THR A 125 -0.34 -8.85 -8.64
CA THR A 125 0.87 -8.32 -7.99
C THR A 125 2.14 -8.67 -8.76
N LEU A 126 3.14 -7.80 -8.69
CA LEU A 126 4.49 -8.06 -9.20
C LEU A 126 5.51 -7.53 -8.19
N ASP A 127 6.24 -8.45 -7.58
CA ASP A 127 7.29 -8.14 -6.61
C ASP A 127 8.54 -7.59 -7.31
N LEU A 128 8.98 -6.41 -6.85
CA LEU A 128 10.11 -5.71 -7.45
C LEU A 128 11.46 -6.33 -7.07
N ASN A 129 11.59 -6.95 -5.90
CA ASN A 129 12.82 -7.61 -5.49
C ASN A 129 13.06 -8.84 -6.37
N GLY A 130 12.03 -9.68 -6.54
CA GLY A 130 12.09 -10.83 -7.45
C GLY A 130 12.35 -10.42 -8.90
N LEU A 131 11.74 -9.33 -9.37
CA LEU A 131 12.01 -8.81 -10.71
C LEU A 131 13.46 -8.38 -10.87
N ALA A 132 13.99 -7.65 -9.88
CA ALA A 132 15.30 -7.07 -10.03
C ALA A 132 16.42 -8.13 -9.89
N LEU A 133 16.26 -9.13 -9.03
CA LEU A 133 17.08 -10.34 -9.04
C LEU A 133 17.12 -10.99 -10.44
N SER A 134 15.97 -11.07 -11.12
CA SER A 134 15.91 -11.67 -12.46
C SER A 134 16.62 -10.84 -13.55
N VAL A 135 16.74 -9.52 -13.37
CA VAL A 135 17.34 -8.60 -14.35
C VAL A 135 18.84 -8.46 -14.14
N TYR A 136 19.28 -8.33 -12.89
CA TYR A 136 20.66 -7.99 -12.54
C TYR A 136 21.48 -9.20 -12.08
N GLY A 137 20.83 -10.31 -11.71
CA GLY A 137 21.50 -11.51 -11.17
C GLY A 137 22.01 -11.33 -9.74
N GLU A 138 22.19 -12.44 -9.02
CA GLU A 138 22.61 -12.45 -7.61
C GLU A 138 23.96 -11.75 -7.37
N GLU A 139 24.91 -11.86 -8.32
CA GLU A 139 26.25 -11.28 -8.19
C GLU A 139 26.27 -9.74 -8.12
N VAL A 140 25.22 -9.07 -8.64
CA VAL A 140 25.11 -7.61 -8.70
C VAL A 140 24.10 -7.08 -7.69
N TYR A 141 23.05 -7.86 -7.40
CA TYR A 141 21.95 -7.40 -6.54
C TYR A 141 22.24 -7.53 -5.04
N GLY A 142 23.20 -8.39 -4.64
CA GLY A 142 23.42 -8.72 -3.24
C GLY A 142 22.30 -9.62 -2.69
N GLU A 143 22.61 -10.41 -1.66
CA GLU A 143 21.57 -11.20 -0.96
C GLU A 143 20.57 -10.31 -0.21
N ASP A 144 20.96 -9.06 0.06
CA ASP A 144 20.14 -8.02 0.65
C ASP A 144 19.46 -7.23 -0.48
N GLY A 145 18.18 -7.51 -0.75
CA GLY A 145 17.38 -6.82 -1.77
C GLY A 145 17.27 -5.29 -1.56
N ILE A 146 16.39 -4.62 -2.31
CA ILE A 146 16.20 -3.13 -2.28
C ILE A 146 15.63 -2.59 -0.95
N GLU A 147 15.78 -3.32 0.15
CA GLU A 147 15.57 -2.83 1.52
C GLU A 147 16.91 -2.83 2.27
N GLU A 148 17.84 -1.99 1.83
CA GLU A 148 18.84 -1.46 2.77
C GLU A 148 18.12 -0.41 3.65
N ASN A 149 17.56 -0.89 4.77
CA ASN A 149 16.92 -0.12 5.86
C ASN A 149 15.53 0.49 5.57
N GLY A 150 14.61 -0.31 5.03
CA GLY A 150 13.19 -0.21 5.40
C GLY A 150 13.03 -0.92 6.74
N GLU A 151 13.17 -0.18 7.83
CA GLU A 151 13.03 -0.66 9.20
C GLU A 151 11.79 -1.54 9.31
N ARG A 152 12.05 -2.83 9.49
CA ARG A 152 11.10 -3.86 9.91
C ARG A 152 9.87 -3.23 10.57
N GLY A 153 8.67 -3.55 10.09
CA GLY A 153 7.43 -3.47 10.88
C GLY A 153 7.43 -4.39 12.11
N ALA A 154 8.61 -4.68 12.65
CA ALA A 154 9.00 -5.56 13.71
C ALA A 154 10.33 -5.01 14.27
N TRP A 155 10.24 -4.11 15.24
CA TRP A 155 11.38 -3.57 15.99
C TRP A 155 12.43 -4.66 16.24
N GLU A 156 13.61 -4.51 15.66
CA GLU A 156 14.67 -5.47 15.94
C GLU A 156 16.00 -4.71 15.94
N SER A 157 16.26 -4.14 17.10
CA SER A 157 17.58 -4.00 17.67
C SER A 157 17.35 -4.14 19.17
N ASP A 158 17.60 -5.36 19.67
CA ASP A 158 17.61 -5.79 21.08
C ASP A 158 16.37 -6.51 21.68
N GLY A 159 15.50 -7.12 20.87
CA GLY A 159 14.55 -8.13 21.40
C GLY A 159 13.49 -8.58 20.39
N GLU A 160 13.46 -9.89 20.12
CA GLU A 160 12.52 -10.67 19.28
C GLU A 160 11.17 -10.00 18.95
N ALA A 161 10.95 -9.68 17.69
CA ALA A 161 9.61 -9.46 17.14
C ALA A 161 9.25 -10.66 16.25
N ILE A 162 8.19 -11.36 16.62
CA ILE A 162 7.75 -12.62 15.99
C ILE A 162 6.76 -12.30 14.87
N GLU A 163 7.02 -12.77 13.65
CA GLU A 163 6.00 -12.80 12.59
C GLU A 163 4.79 -13.60 13.09
N CYS A 164 3.61 -12.99 13.12
CA CYS A 164 2.38 -13.65 13.55
C CYS A 164 2.04 -14.81 12.60
N ASN A 165 2.45 -16.01 12.97
CA ASN A 165 2.04 -17.24 12.32
C ASN A 165 0.53 -17.47 12.48
N THR A 166 -0.07 -17.93 11.40
CA THR A 166 -1.48 -18.28 11.26
C THR A 166 -1.69 -19.75 11.58
N GLU A 167 -2.70 -20.07 12.40
CA GLU A 167 -3.41 -21.36 12.33
C GLU A 167 -4.46 -21.31 11.21
#